data_AF-A0A0K8JIF0-F1
#
_entry.id   AF-A0A0K8JIF0-F1
#
_cell.length_a   1.000
_cell.length_b   1.000
_cell.length_c   1.000
_cell.angle_alpha   90.00
_cell.angle_beta   90.00
_cell.angle_gamma   90.00
#
_symmetry.space_group_name_H-M   'P 1'
#
loop_
_entity.id
_entity.type
_entity.pdbx_description
1 polymer ?
#
loop_
_entity_poly.entity_id
_entity_poly.type
_entity_poly.pdbx_seq_one_letter_code
_entity_poly.pdbx_strand_id
1 'polypeptide(L)'
;MRAVIESGLIHIFDTYLYREAIKEIPGHYWDQNKKAWLVPENTENIALLKIIGCQFMNESGVQVNSREYPDIDGWIPADPIESMPIRAKPYRHQVQAYNFVGQILGLFKRGNDICPARGF
;
A
#
# COMPACT_ATOMS: atom_id res chain seq x y z
N MET A 1 14.15 0.05 -1.20
CA MET A 1 13.48 1.28 -1.64
C MET A 1 13.20 2.13 -0.41
N ARG A 2 13.50 3.43 -0.48
CA ARG A 2 13.30 4.37 0.64
C ARG A 2 12.44 5.53 0.16
N ALA A 3 11.51 5.99 1.00
CA ALA A 3 10.65 7.13 0.72
C ALA A 3 10.87 8.22 1.78
N VAL A 4 10.91 9.48 1.34
CA VAL A 4 10.95 10.66 2.21
C VAL A 4 9.83 11.58 1.80
N ILE A 5 9.01 12.01 2.75
CA ILE A 5 7.92 12.96 2.50
C ILE A 5 8.47 14.36 2.77
N GLU A 6 8.45 15.23 1.77
CA GLU A 6 8.95 16.60 1.86
C GLU A 6 8.05 17.52 1.04
N SER A 7 7.54 18.59 1.66
CA SER A 7 6.72 19.62 0.99
C SER A 7 5.50 19.08 0.22
N GLY A 8 4.82 18.06 0.73
CA GLY A 8 3.63 17.46 0.08
C GLY A 8 3.95 16.46 -1.04
N LEU A 9 5.23 16.08 -1.19
CA LEU A 9 5.69 15.13 -2.19
C LEU A 9 6.49 13.99 -1.56
N ILE A 10 6.26 12.79 -2.07
CA ILE A 10 6.98 11.57 -1.68
C ILE A 10 8.16 11.40 -2.63
N HIS A 11 9.37 11.52 -2.10
CA HIS A 11 10.62 11.27 -2.78
C HIS A 11 11.03 9.82 -2.60
N ILE A 12 11.09 9.05 -3.68
CA ILE A 12 11.35 7.62 -3.67
C ILE A 12 12.72 7.33 -4.27
N PHE A 13 13.57 6.73 -3.47
CA PHE A 13 14.95 6.35 -3.76
C PHE A 13 15.10 4.83 -3.89
N ASP A 14 16.17 4.40 -4.57
CA ASP A 14 16.53 3.00 -4.73
C ASP A 14 15.40 2.18 -5.40
N THR A 15 14.87 2.70 -6.51
CA THR A 15 13.66 2.22 -7.19
C THR A 15 13.92 1.23 -8.32
N TYR A 16 15.15 0.76 -8.51
CA TYR A 16 15.55 -0.02 -9.69
C TYR A 16 14.64 -1.24 -9.96
N LEU A 17 14.24 -1.98 -8.92
CA LEU A 17 13.38 -3.16 -9.03
C LEU A 17 11.90 -2.85 -9.29
N TYR A 18 11.46 -1.63 -8.99
CA TYR A 18 10.03 -1.24 -8.98
C TYR A 18 9.77 0.01 -9.81
N ARG A 19 10.71 0.38 -10.68
CA ARG A 19 10.64 1.58 -11.52
C ARG A 19 9.37 1.60 -12.36
N GLU A 20 9.00 0.46 -12.93
CA GLU A 20 7.81 0.37 -13.78
C GLU A 20 6.53 0.57 -12.97
N ALA A 21 6.44 -0.01 -11.76
CA ALA A 21 5.31 0.23 -10.86
C ALA A 21 5.17 1.72 -10.46
N ILE A 22 6.29 2.44 -10.29
CA ILE A 22 6.24 3.87 -9.95
C ILE A 22 5.74 4.72 -11.11
N LYS A 23 6.05 4.35 -12.36
CA LYS A 23 5.54 5.03 -13.56
C LYS A 23 4.02 4.85 -13.75
N GLU A 24 3.43 3.83 -13.14
CA GLU A 24 1.97 3.66 -13.17
C GLU A 24 1.26 4.64 -12.22
N ILE A 25 1.98 5.26 -11.28
CA ILE A 25 1.38 6.21 -10.35
C ILE A 25 1.09 7.55 -11.05
N PRO A 26 -0.15 8.05 -11.00
CA PRO A 26 -0.50 9.35 -11.60
C PRO A 26 0.27 10.51 -10.95
N GLY A 27 0.78 11.42 -11.77
CA GLY A 27 1.54 12.58 -11.29
C GLY A 27 2.98 12.28 -10.89
N HIS A 28 3.52 11.11 -11.27
CA HIS A 28 4.92 10.81 -11.05
C HIS A 28 5.83 11.74 -11.85
N TYR A 29 6.97 12.10 -11.27
CA TYR A 29 8.00 12.90 -11.93
C TYR A 29 9.40 12.42 -11.51
N TRP A 30 10.37 12.50 -12.42
CA TRP A 30 11.75 12.16 -12.09
C TRP A 30 12.53 13.42 -11.74
N ASP A 31 13.01 13.52 -10.51
CA ASP A 31 13.92 14.57 -10.08
C ASP A 31 15.37 14.18 -10.43
N GLN A 32 15.96 14.87 -11.40
CA GLN A 32 17.34 14.63 -11.82
C GLN A 32 18.37 15.11 -10.78
N ASN A 33 18.05 16.12 -9.96
CA ASN A 33 18.95 16.67 -8.95
C ASN A 33 19.07 15.70 -7.77
N LYS A 34 17.93 15.21 -7.27
CA LYS A 34 17.88 14.25 -6.15
C LYS A 34 18.03 12.79 -6.59
N LYS A 35 17.96 12.50 -7.90
CA LYS A 35 17.94 11.15 -8.48
C LYS A 35 16.85 10.28 -7.85
N ALA A 36 15.66 10.85 -7.73
CA ALA A 36 14.52 10.24 -7.05
C ALA A 36 13.25 10.38 -7.88
N TRP A 37 12.34 9.41 -7.71
CA TRP A 37 10.99 9.58 -8.23
C TRP A 37 10.16 10.37 -7.23
N LEU A 38 9.48 11.39 -7.72
CA LEU A 38 8.53 12.22 -6.99
C LEU A 38 7.13 11.75 -7.29
N VAL A 39 6.33 11.62 -6.24
CA VAL A 39 4.91 11.24 -6.32
C VAL A 39 4.12 12.14 -5.37
N PRO A 40 2.90 12.56 -5.71
CA PRO A 40 2.04 13.33 -4.79
C PRO A 40 1.80 12.60 -3.47
N GLU A 41 1.84 13.33 -2.36
CA GLU A 41 1.46 12.82 -1.04
C GLU A 41 -0.07 12.59 -0.99
N ASN A 42 -0.48 11.37 -1.35
CA ASN A 42 -1.84 10.88 -1.23
C ASN A 42 -1.83 9.60 -0.39
N THR A 43 -2.89 9.38 0.41
CA THR A 43 -3.07 8.16 1.20
C THR A 43 -2.98 6.89 0.37
N GLU A 44 -3.48 6.93 -0.87
CA GLU A 44 -3.40 5.80 -1.82
C GLU A 44 -1.95 5.51 -2.22
N ASN A 45 -1.19 6.54 -2.58
CA ASN A 45 0.22 6.41 -2.97
C ASN A 45 1.07 5.91 -1.80
N ILE A 46 0.80 6.39 -0.59
CA ILE A 46 1.47 5.91 0.63
C ILE A 46 1.17 4.43 0.86
N ALA A 47 -0.09 4.01 0.73
CA ALA A 47 -0.50 2.62 0.90
C ALA A 47 0.16 1.71 -0.15
N LEU A 48 0.16 2.11 -1.42
CA LEU A 48 0.83 1.39 -2.50
C LEU A 48 2.34 1.23 -2.24
N LEU A 49 3.01 2.31 -1.85
CA LEU A 49 4.44 2.28 -1.55
C LEU A 49 4.75 1.36 -0.35
N LYS A 50 3.88 1.33 0.67
CA LYS A 50 4.00 0.37 1.79
C LYS A 50 3.85 -1.08 1.32
N ILE A 51 2.87 -1.39 0.48
CA ILE A 51 2.66 -2.75 -0.08
C ILE A 51 3.89 -3.20 -0.88
N ILE A 52 4.50 -2.29 -1.63
CA ILE A 52 5.71 -2.54 -2.43
C ILE A 52 6.95 -2.73 -1.51
N GLY A 53 6.83 -2.48 -0.21
CA GLY A 53 7.92 -2.63 0.77
C GLY A 53 8.81 -1.40 0.88
N CYS A 54 8.28 -0.21 0.56
CA CYS A 54 9.01 1.04 0.70
C CYS A 54 9.07 1.47 2.18
N GLN A 55 10.27 1.81 2.65
CA GLN A 55 10.48 2.31 4.01
C GLN A 55 10.41 3.83 4.03
N PHE A 56 9.51 4.38 4.83
CA PHE A 56 9.38 5.82 5.03
C PHE A 56 10.38 6.31 6.09
N MET A 57 11.23 7.26 5.71
CA MET A 57 12.24 7.85 6.59
C MET A 57 11.89 9.30 6.88
N ASN A 58 12.11 9.74 8.13
CA ASN A 58 12.05 11.15 8.48
C ASN A 58 13.33 11.85 7.97
N GLU A 59 13.28 13.17 7.89
CA GLU A 59 14.44 14.05 7.61
C GLU A 59 15.68 13.78 8.50
N SER A 60 15.49 13.17 9.68
CA SER A 60 16.57 12.76 10.59
C SER A 60 17.12 11.35 10.33
N GLY A 61 16.70 10.65 9.27
CA GLY A 61 17.15 9.29 8.95
C GLY A 61 16.60 8.20 9.87
N VAL A 62 15.68 8.55 10.77
CA VAL A 62 14.93 7.61 11.59
C VAL A 62 13.84 6.99 10.71
N GLN A 63 13.48 5.73 10.94
CA GLN A 63 12.25 5.19 10.34
C GLN A 63 11.06 5.89 11.00
N VAL A 64 10.29 6.63 10.22
CA VAL A 64 8.99 7.07 10.70
C VAL A 64 8.12 5.85 10.55
N ASN A 65 7.84 5.19 11.66
CA ASN A 65 6.58 4.47 11.79
C ASN A 65 5.48 5.55 11.79
N SER A 66 5.23 6.16 10.63
CA SER A 66 4.25 7.23 10.48
C SER A 66 2.89 6.68 10.90
N ARG A 67 2.47 7.12 12.09
CA ARG A 67 1.12 7.18 12.68
C ARG A 67 0.15 6.12 12.17
N GLU A 68 -0.15 5.18 13.08
CA GLU A 68 -1.36 4.34 13.12
C GLU A 68 -1.86 3.85 11.77
N TYR A 69 -1.09 2.98 11.13
CA TYR A 69 -1.72 1.86 10.44
C TYR A 69 -1.47 0.64 11.31
N PRO A 70 -2.52 -0.09 11.71
CA PRO A 70 -2.35 -1.23 12.61
C PRO A 70 -1.35 -2.17 11.98
N ASP A 71 -0.44 -2.66 12.81
CA ASP A 71 0.56 -3.66 12.49
C ASP A 71 -0.06 -4.73 11.57
N ILE A 72 0.22 -4.65 10.27
CA ILE A 72 -0.43 -5.48 9.24
C ILE A 72 -0.11 -6.97 9.45
N ASP A 73 0.96 -7.26 10.20
CA ASP A 73 1.32 -8.60 10.62
C ASP A 73 0.41 -9.16 11.74
N GLY A 74 -0.24 -8.30 12.52
CA GLY A 74 -1.17 -8.68 13.59
C GLY A 74 -2.65 -8.47 13.29
N TRP A 75 -2.99 -7.54 12.38
CA TRP A 75 -4.39 -7.15 12.11
C TRP A 75 -5.06 -7.93 10.97
N ILE A 76 -4.29 -8.45 10.02
CA ILE A 76 -4.84 -9.19 8.88
C ILE A 76 -4.85 -10.69 9.20
N PRO A 77 -6.02 -11.35 9.24
CA PRO A 77 -6.11 -12.78 9.51
C PRO A 77 -5.20 -13.56 8.56
N ALA A 78 -4.43 -14.50 9.12
CA ALA A 78 -3.60 -15.42 8.34
C ALA A 78 -4.44 -16.43 7.54
N ASP A 79 -5.73 -16.54 7.89
CA ASP A 79 -6.72 -17.36 7.20
C ASP A 79 -7.60 -16.51 6.28
N PRO A 80 -8.02 -17.04 5.11
CA PRO A 80 -8.88 -16.29 4.19
C PRO A 80 -10.24 -15.97 4.82
N ILE A 81 -10.66 -14.69 4.73
CA ILE A 81 -12.00 -14.25 5.18
C ILE A 81 -13.08 -14.82 4.27
N GLU A 82 -12.79 -14.89 2.97
CA GLU A 82 -13.61 -15.50 1.93
C GLU A 82 -12.78 -16.56 1.17
N SER A 83 -13.47 -17.47 0.50
CA SER A 83 -12.80 -18.55 -0.25
C SER A 83 -11.95 -17.98 -1.39
N MET A 84 -10.63 -18.20 -1.31
CA MET A 84 -9.72 -17.70 -2.34
C MET A 84 -9.95 -18.39 -3.69
N PRO A 85 -9.88 -17.66 -4.81
CA PRO A 85 -10.09 -18.20 -6.15
C PRO A 85 -8.87 -18.95 -6.69
N ILE A 86 -8.18 -19.71 -5.83
CA ILE A 86 -7.04 -20.54 -6.21
C ILE A 86 -7.22 -21.96 -5.67
N ARG A 87 -6.78 -22.96 -6.44
CA ARG A 87 -6.88 -24.37 -6.03
C ARG A 87 -5.74 -24.83 -5.12
N ALA A 88 -4.58 -24.16 -5.23
CA ALA A 88 -3.41 -24.47 -4.42
C ALA A 88 -3.50 -23.78 -3.05
N LYS A 89 -2.77 -24.31 -2.06
CA LYS A 89 -2.69 -23.69 -0.73
C LYS A 89 -1.97 -22.34 -0.84
N PRO A 90 -2.63 -21.20 -0.52
CA PRO A 90 -2.00 -19.88 -0.62
C PRO A 90 -0.86 -19.73 0.38
N TYR A 91 0.15 -18.94 0.01
CA TYR A 91 1.16 -18.46 0.95
C TYR A 91 0.56 -17.39 1.87
N ARG A 92 1.09 -17.27 3.10
CA ARG A 92 0.57 -16.34 4.12
C ARG A 92 0.41 -14.90 3.62
N HIS A 93 1.40 -14.38 2.90
CA HIS A 93 1.34 -13.03 2.34
C HIS A 93 0.26 -12.88 1.24
N GLN A 94 -0.09 -13.96 0.52
CA GLN A 94 -1.16 -13.95 -0.48
C GLN A 94 -2.53 -13.88 0.18
N VAL A 95 -2.72 -14.61 1.28
CA VAL A 95 -3.93 -14.52 2.10
C VAL A 95 -4.09 -13.11 2.68
N GLN A 96 -3.00 -12.54 3.19
CA GLN A 96 -3.02 -11.19 3.74
C GLN A 96 -3.36 -10.14 2.67
N ALA A 97 -2.75 -10.22 1.48
CA ALA A 97 -3.06 -9.33 0.37
C ALA A 97 -4.52 -9.47 -0.08
N TYR A 98 -5.03 -10.70 -0.18
CA TYR A 98 -6.42 -10.98 -0.55
C TYR A 98 -7.42 -10.41 0.46
N ASN A 99 -7.17 -10.63 1.75
CA ASN A 99 -7.96 -10.10 2.87
C ASN A 99 -7.97 -8.57 2.88
N PHE A 100 -6.81 -7.95 2.70
CA PHE A 100 -6.66 -6.49 2.69
C PHE A 100 -7.42 -5.83 1.52
N VAL A 101 -7.21 -6.35 0.30
CA VAL A 101 -7.88 -5.82 -0.90
C VAL A 101 -9.39 -6.01 -0.81
N GLY A 102 -9.87 -7.18 -0.39
CA GLY A 102 -11.31 -7.41 -0.28
C GLY A 102 -12.00 -6.58 0.81
N GLN A 103 -11.29 -6.22 1.90
CA GLN A 103 -11.81 -5.27 2.89
C GLN A 103 -11.86 -3.83 2.35
N ILE A 104 -10.79 -3.36 1.71
CA ILE A 104 -10.75 -2.01 1.13
C ILE A 104 -11.83 -1.81 0.07
N LEU A 105 -12.02 -2.82 -0.78
CA LEU A 105 -12.98 -2.76 -1.87
C LEU A 105 -14.42 -3.12 -1.43
N GLY A 106 -14.63 -3.45 -0.16
CA GLY A 106 -15.94 -3.85 0.37
C GLY A 106 -16.49 -5.12 -0.26
N LEU A 107 -15.62 -6.00 -0.77
CA LEU A 107 -15.99 -7.24 -1.47
C LEU A 107 -16.41 -8.35 -0.50
N PHE A 108 -15.96 -8.29 0.76
CA PHE A 108 -16.26 -9.30 1.77
C PHE A 108 -17.37 -8.80 2.69
N LYS A 109 -18.42 -9.62 2.85
CA LYS A 109 -19.57 -9.25 3.69
C LYS A 109 -19.11 -9.17 5.15
N ARG A 110 -19.24 -7.99 5.76
CA ARG A 110 -19.35 -7.89 7.22
C ARG A 110 -20.65 -8.60 7.59
N GLY A 111 -20.55 -9.67 8.37
CA GLY A 111 -21.73 -10.33 8.92
C GLY A 111 -22.63 -9.29 9.58
N ASN A 112 -23.85 -9.18 9.05
CA ASN A 112 -25.00 -8.47 9.60
C ASN A 112 -25.28 -6.99 9.25
N ASP A 113 -24.87 -6.47 8.10
CA ASP A 113 -25.48 -5.23 7.57
C ASP A 113 -26.05 -5.43 6.15
N ILE A 114 -27.37 -5.25 6.07
CA ILE A 114 -28.13 -5.05 4.83
C ILE A 114 -27.60 -3.75 4.22
N CYS A 115 -26.75 -3.81 3.19
CA CYS A 115 -26.41 -2.62 2.41
C CYS A 115 -27.58 -2.32 1.48
N PRO A 116 -28.36 -1.23 1.66
CA PRO A 116 -29.23 -0.77 0.60
C PRO A 116 -28.33 -0.29 -0.54
N ALA A 117 -28.63 -0.77 -1.75
CA ALA A 117 -27.97 -0.35 -2.97
C ALA A 117 -27.88 1.18 -3.02
N ARG A 118 -26.66 1.73 -3.04
CA ARG A 118 -26.46 3.13 -3.44
C ARG A 118 -26.64 3.18 -4.96
N GLY A 119 -27.81 3.67 -5.37
CA GLY A 119 -28.05 4.14 -6.72
C GLY A 119 -27.11 5.29 -7.08
N PHE A 120 -26.82 5.35 -8.38
CA PHE A 120 -25.99 6.33 -9.08
C PHE A 120 -26.32 7.78 -8.75
#